data_AF-A0A1J7J2N8-F1
#
_entry.id   AF-A0A1J7J2N8-F1
#
_cell.length_a   1.000
_cell.length_b   1.000
_cell.length_c   1.000
_cell.angle_alpha   90.00
_cell.angle_beta   90.00
_cell.angle_gamma   90.00
#
_symmetry.space_group_name_H-M   'P 1'
#
loop_
_entity.id
_entity.type
_entity.pdbx_description
1 polymer ?
#
loop_
_entity_poly.entity_id
_entity_poly.type
_entity_poly.pdbx_seq_one_letter_code
_entity_poly.pdbx_strand_id
1 'polypeptide(L)'
;MLTSTSTSTALTLLLLSLPFSSPSPFFPKRDNRTSPATSCGCTTTSFSPWSWSLSDIYFHSSVIFSTPSHQIDGGWVSFSLAHPALAGVVFDCEASSTQLQDWFYGDQDYVCTGRADGEGGQAVRRAKATFRFDRAGGRVDVDQSWVCEDQDPRYPIYFKASGSGNVSLSCNETKWQNANWTSGQIYSTDTFECAKANLTIKPSEISATT
;
A
#
# COMPACT_ATOMS: atom_id res chain seq x y z
N MET A 1 -54.97 21.47 93.12
CA MET A 1 -56.30 21.50 92.48
C MET A 1 -56.10 21.67 90.97
N LEU A 2 -56.73 20.78 90.18
CA LEU A 2 -56.98 20.84 88.72
C LEU A 2 -55.74 20.73 87.80
N THR A 3 -55.39 19.54 87.29
CA THR A 3 -55.84 18.90 86.01
C THR A 3 -55.39 19.63 84.74
N SER A 4 -54.62 18.96 83.89
CA SER A 4 -55.11 18.46 82.59
C SER A 4 -53.99 17.85 81.75
N THR A 5 -54.23 16.65 81.26
CA THR A 5 -53.46 15.89 80.28
C THR A 5 -53.66 16.42 78.86
N SER A 6 -52.66 16.34 78.00
CA SER A 6 -52.88 16.27 76.56
C SER A 6 -51.85 15.35 75.89
N THR A 7 -52.38 14.27 75.31
CA THR A 7 -51.72 13.26 74.48
C THR A 7 -51.46 13.82 73.09
N SER A 8 -50.28 13.52 72.52
CA SER A 8 -50.14 13.50 71.05
C SER A 8 -49.10 12.47 70.64
N THR A 9 -49.60 11.31 70.21
CA THR A 9 -48.84 10.26 69.52
C THR A 9 -48.70 10.64 68.06
N ALA A 10 -47.49 10.99 67.62
CA ALA A 10 -47.15 11.15 66.20
C ALA A 10 -46.46 9.87 65.71
N LEU A 11 -47.20 9.10 64.89
CA LEU A 11 -46.74 7.89 64.22
C LEU A 11 -45.76 8.28 63.10
N THR A 12 -44.48 7.95 63.26
CA THR A 12 -43.43 8.24 62.26
C THR A 12 -43.39 7.10 61.22
N LEU A 13 -43.91 7.37 60.02
CA LEU A 13 -43.77 6.48 58.85
C LEU A 13 -42.37 6.65 58.24
N LEU A 14 -41.50 5.67 58.45
CA LEU A 14 -40.26 5.51 57.66
C LEU A 14 -40.62 5.01 56.26
N LEU A 15 -40.53 5.88 55.26
CA LEU A 15 -40.51 5.50 53.84
C LEU A 15 -39.10 5.02 53.50
N LEU A 16 -38.93 3.70 53.33
CA LEU A 16 -37.74 3.15 52.67
C LEU A 16 -37.82 3.47 51.17
N SER A 17 -36.96 4.38 50.71
CA SER A 17 -36.70 4.60 49.29
C SER A 17 -35.80 3.47 48.75
N LEU A 18 -36.40 2.57 47.99
CA LEU A 18 -35.67 1.63 47.13
C LEU A 18 -35.06 2.41 45.95
N PRO A 19 -33.77 2.25 45.62
CA PRO A 19 -33.23 2.78 44.37
C PRO A 19 -33.81 1.98 43.20
N PHE A 20 -34.69 2.61 42.42
CA PHE A 20 -35.05 2.13 41.09
C PHE A 20 -33.78 2.16 40.22
N SER A 21 -33.15 0.99 40.07
CA SER A 21 -32.13 0.79 39.05
C SER A 21 -32.85 0.61 37.71
N SER A 22 -32.87 1.67 36.91
CA SER A 22 -33.35 1.63 35.53
C SER A 22 -32.49 0.64 34.75
N PRO A 23 -33.05 -0.45 34.17
CA PRO A 23 -32.30 -1.24 33.21
C PRO A 23 -32.05 -0.34 32.00
N SER A 24 -30.79 0.04 31.78
CA SER A 24 -30.40 0.64 30.52
C SER A 24 -30.82 -0.31 29.40
N PRO A 25 -31.41 0.17 28.30
CA PRO A 25 -31.64 -0.70 27.16
C PRO A 25 -30.29 -1.26 26.74
N PHE A 26 -30.13 -2.58 26.87
CA PHE A 26 -29.08 -3.32 26.21
C PHE A 26 -29.28 -3.10 24.72
N PHE A 27 -28.60 -2.11 24.16
CA PHE A 27 -28.35 -2.09 22.74
C PHE A 27 -27.42 -3.27 22.49
N PRO A 28 -27.85 -4.36 21.83
CA PRO A 28 -26.90 -5.33 21.33
C PRO A 28 -25.92 -4.52 20.49
N LYS A 29 -24.63 -4.62 20.83
CA LYS A 29 -23.56 -4.09 19.98
C LYS A 29 -23.84 -4.69 18.61
N ARG A 30 -24.25 -3.84 17.67
CA ARG A 30 -24.53 -4.24 16.30
C ARG A 30 -23.19 -4.70 15.76
N ASP A 31 -22.94 -6.00 15.81
CA ASP A 31 -21.91 -6.63 15.00
C ASP A 31 -22.40 -6.52 13.56
N ASN A 32 -22.20 -5.34 12.99
CA ASN A 32 -22.39 -5.05 11.59
C ASN A 32 -21.22 -5.67 10.81
N ARG A 33 -21.07 -6.98 10.94
CA ARG A 33 -20.13 -7.79 10.16
C ARG A 33 -20.89 -8.49 9.05
N THR A 34 -21.70 -7.74 8.33
CA THR A 34 -21.99 -8.05 6.92
C THR A 34 -20.99 -7.25 6.08
N SER A 35 -19.70 -7.56 6.26
CA SER A 35 -18.69 -7.22 5.25
C SER A 35 -18.71 -8.32 4.19
N PRO A 36 -18.83 -7.97 2.90
CA PRO A 36 -18.78 -8.95 1.83
C PRO A 36 -17.41 -9.63 1.87
N ALA A 37 -17.40 -10.97 1.96
CA ALA A 37 -16.21 -11.84 2.00
C ALA A 37 -15.07 -11.34 2.90
N THR A 38 -15.09 -11.77 4.17
CA THR A 38 -13.98 -11.65 5.12
C THR A 38 -12.67 -12.06 4.44
N SER A 39 -11.78 -11.10 4.17
CA SER A 39 -10.39 -11.44 3.92
C SER A 39 -9.88 -12.20 5.14
N CYS A 40 -9.23 -13.33 4.93
CA CYS A 40 -8.49 -13.97 6.01
C CYS A 40 -7.49 -12.94 6.59
N GLY A 41 -7.23 -13.01 7.89
CA GLY A 41 -6.27 -12.11 8.53
C GLY A 41 -4.87 -12.16 7.86
N CYS A 42 -4.03 -11.16 8.14
CA CYS A 42 -2.68 -11.04 7.59
C CYS A 42 -1.92 -12.37 7.65
N THR A 43 -1.91 -13.04 8.81
CA THR A 43 -1.18 -14.30 9.00
C THR A 43 -1.72 -15.40 8.10
N THR A 44 -3.04 -15.65 8.12
CA THR A 44 -3.66 -16.73 7.35
C THR A 44 -3.48 -16.50 5.84
N THR A 45 -3.61 -15.25 5.37
CA THR A 45 -3.39 -14.91 3.96
C THR A 45 -1.93 -15.10 3.56
N SER A 46 -0.98 -14.75 4.43
CA SER A 46 0.46 -14.88 4.16
C SER A 46 0.94 -16.33 4.03
N PHE A 47 0.28 -17.27 4.73
CA PHE A 47 0.54 -18.72 4.61
C PHE A 47 -0.25 -19.43 3.51
N SER A 48 -1.23 -18.76 2.89
CA SER A 48 -2.01 -19.31 1.78
C SER A 48 -1.31 -19.04 0.44
N PRO A 49 -1.68 -19.70 -0.67
CA PRO A 49 -1.21 -19.30 -1.99
C PRO A 49 -1.67 -17.87 -2.33
N TRP A 50 -0.73 -17.01 -2.72
CA TRP A 50 -1.01 -15.63 -3.10
C TRP A 50 -0.13 -15.17 -4.27
N SER A 51 -0.39 -13.98 -4.79
CA SER A 51 0.44 -13.32 -5.81
C SER A 51 0.41 -11.81 -5.59
N TRP A 52 1.50 -11.13 -5.93
CA TRP A 52 1.49 -9.68 -6.07
C TRP A 52 0.72 -9.29 -7.32
N SER A 53 -0.01 -8.18 -7.23
CA SER A 53 -0.62 -7.53 -8.37
C SER A 53 0.09 -6.21 -8.63
N LEU A 54 0.74 -6.10 -9.78
CA LEU A 54 1.34 -4.87 -10.26
C LEU A 54 0.41 -4.27 -11.30
N SER A 55 -0.05 -3.05 -11.08
CA SER A 55 -0.94 -2.33 -11.98
C SER A 55 -0.32 -1.06 -12.51
N ASP A 56 -0.77 -0.65 -13.70
CA ASP A 56 -0.37 0.60 -14.34
C ASP A 56 1.15 0.71 -14.55
N ILE A 57 1.82 -0.41 -14.86
CA ILE A 57 3.23 -0.43 -15.22
C ILE A 57 3.44 0.45 -16.45
N TYR A 58 4.16 1.53 -16.26
CA TYR A 58 4.41 2.57 -17.24
C TYR A 58 5.90 2.85 -17.30
N PHE A 59 6.44 2.88 -18.51
CA PHE A 59 7.82 3.25 -18.77
C PHE A 59 7.84 4.34 -19.84
N HIS A 60 8.66 5.35 -19.62
CA HIS A 60 9.03 6.30 -20.66
C HIS A 60 10.48 6.74 -20.51
N SER A 61 11.08 7.18 -21.62
CA SER A 61 12.39 7.81 -21.63
C SER A 61 12.44 8.95 -22.64
N SER A 62 13.34 9.89 -22.41
CA SER A 62 13.62 10.95 -23.36
C SER A 62 15.11 11.23 -23.46
N VAL A 63 15.53 11.55 -24.68
CA VAL A 63 16.86 12.04 -25.00
C VAL A 63 16.70 13.33 -25.77
N ILE A 64 17.20 14.43 -25.22
CA ILE A 64 17.11 15.77 -25.79
C ILE A 64 18.52 16.25 -26.10
N PHE A 65 18.75 16.62 -27.35
CA PHE A 65 19.99 17.26 -27.77
C PHE A 65 19.75 18.76 -27.93
N SER A 66 20.40 19.59 -27.13
CA SER A 66 20.39 21.05 -27.33
C SER A 66 21.42 21.48 -28.37
N THR A 67 22.48 20.69 -28.54
CA THR A 67 23.44 20.74 -29.65
C THR A 67 23.75 19.30 -30.07
N PRO A 68 24.36 19.04 -31.23
CA PRO A 68 24.76 17.68 -31.62
C PRO A 68 25.66 16.95 -30.61
N SER A 69 26.33 17.69 -29.71
CA SER A 69 27.25 17.13 -28.70
C SER A 69 26.77 17.32 -27.26
N HIS A 70 25.57 17.86 -27.03
CA HIS A 70 25.05 18.11 -25.69
C HIS A 70 23.69 17.44 -25.49
N GLN A 71 23.74 16.31 -24.80
CA GLN A 71 22.60 15.44 -24.50
C GLN A 71 22.10 15.68 -23.07
N ILE A 72 20.77 15.68 -22.91
CA ILE A 72 20.06 15.63 -21.63
C ILE A 72 19.08 14.48 -21.73
N ASP A 73 19.20 13.51 -20.85
CA ASP A 73 18.49 12.25 -21.00
C ASP A 73 18.06 11.63 -19.68
N GLY A 74 17.03 10.79 -19.77
CA GLY A 74 16.56 10.02 -18.64
C GLY A 74 15.45 9.04 -18.99
N GLY A 75 15.36 7.98 -18.19
CA GLY A 75 14.29 7.01 -18.18
C GLY A 75 13.52 7.06 -16.86
N TRP A 76 12.25 6.68 -16.92
CA TRP A 76 11.34 6.61 -15.79
C TRP A 76 10.48 5.36 -15.88
N VAL A 77 10.29 4.70 -14.74
CA VAL A 77 9.35 3.58 -14.60
C VAL A 77 8.50 3.78 -13.35
N SER A 78 7.21 3.45 -13.44
CA SER A 78 6.28 3.53 -12.32
C SER A 78 5.20 2.45 -12.38
N PHE A 79 4.75 1.97 -11.22
CA PHE A 79 3.58 1.10 -11.07
C PHE A 79 3.06 1.10 -9.63
N SER A 80 1.85 0.59 -9.45
CA SER A 80 1.29 0.29 -8.13
C SER A 80 1.42 -1.19 -7.82
N LEU A 81 1.87 -1.53 -6.61
CA LEU A 81 2.04 -2.89 -6.14
C LEU A 81 1.07 -3.19 -4.99
N ALA A 82 0.24 -4.23 -5.15
CA ALA A 82 -0.69 -4.69 -4.12
C ALA A 82 -0.34 -6.11 -3.64
N HIS A 83 -0.51 -6.32 -2.33
CA HIS A 83 -0.33 -7.61 -1.66
C HIS A 83 -1.59 -8.00 -0.87
N PRO A 84 -2.17 -9.19 -1.07
CA PRO A 84 -3.48 -9.53 -0.50
C PRO A 84 -3.50 -9.61 1.04
N ALA A 85 -2.38 -9.94 1.70
CA ALA A 85 -2.33 -9.94 3.17
C ALA A 85 -2.25 -8.53 3.78
N LEU A 86 -2.04 -7.50 2.95
CA LEU A 86 -1.95 -6.09 3.34
C LEU A 86 -3.16 -5.33 2.78
N ALA A 87 -4.37 -5.78 3.13
CA ALA A 87 -5.61 -5.15 2.68
C ALA A 87 -5.63 -3.65 3.01
N GLY A 88 -6.04 -2.83 2.04
CA GLY A 88 -6.03 -1.37 2.17
C GLY A 88 -4.65 -0.72 2.04
N VAL A 89 -3.62 -1.47 1.60
CA VAL A 89 -2.28 -0.94 1.33
C VAL A 89 -1.91 -1.17 -0.14
N VAL A 90 -1.44 -0.10 -0.76
CA VAL A 90 -0.86 -0.11 -2.12
C VAL A 90 0.51 0.56 -2.05
N PHE A 91 1.49 0.00 -2.76
CA PHE A 91 2.85 0.53 -2.82
C PHE A 91 3.09 1.29 -4.13
N ASP A 92 3.45 2.55 -3.97
CA ASP A 92 4.01 3.50 -4.94
C ASP A 92 5.42 3.11 -5.41
N CYS A 93 5.59 2.35 -6.48
CA CYS A 93 6.90 1.95 -6.97
C CYS A 93 7.31 2.84 -8.16
N GLU A 94 8.34 3.67 -7.98
CA GLU A 94 8.82 4.63 -8.98
C GLU A 94 10.35 4.65 -9.01
N ALA A 95 10.93 4.83 -10.19
CA ALA A 95 12.36 5.02 -10.36
C ALA A 95 12.69 5.89 -11.56
N SER A 96 13.78 6.66 -11.44
CA SER A 96 14.40 7.39 -12.54
C SER A 96 15.83 6.88 -12.77
N SER A 97 16.30 7.01 -14.00
CA SER A 97 17.66 6.64 -14.38
C SER A 97 18.22 7.56 -15.45
N THR A 98 19.53 7.80 -15.39
CA THR A 98 20.31 8.48 -16.43
C THR A 98 21.36 7.54 -17.03
N GLN A 99 21.17 6.22 -16.88
CA GLN A 99 22.05 5.24 -17.49
C GLN A 99 21.79 5.19 -19.00
N LEU A 100 22.84 5.31 -19.80
CA LEU A 100 22.73 5.28 -21.26
C LEU A 100 22.33 3.89 -21.77
N GLN A 101 21.86 3.84 -23.01
CA GLN A 101 21.36 2.66 -23.75
C GLN A 101 19.96 2.18 -23.31
N ASP A 102 19.84 1.59 -22.11
CA ASP A 102 18.60 0.90 -21.72
C ASP A 102 17.94 1.40 -20.41
N TRP A 103 18.53 2.41 -19.74
CA TRP A 103 18.06 3.05 -18.50
C TRP A 103 18.00 2.15 -17.26
N PHE A 104 17.46 0.93 -17.38
CA PHE A 104 17.21 0.01 -16.28
C PHE A 104 17.69 -1.40 -16.66
N TYR A 105 18.69 -1.91 -15.93
CA TYR A 105 19.35 -3.20 -16.21
C TYR A 105 19.00 -4.31 -15.20
N GLY A 106 18.07 -4.06 -14.27
CA GLY A 106 17.66 -5.02 -13.25
C GLY A 106 18.67 -5.24 -12.12
N ASP A 107 19.64 -4.34 -11.96
CA ASP A 107 20.75 -4.43 -11.01
C ASP A 107 20.61 -3.49 -9.79
N GLN A 108 19.72 -2.51 -9.85
CA GLN A 108 19.48 -1.54 -8.78
C GLN A 108 18.12 -1.76 -8.10
N ASP A 109 18.14 -1.87 -6.76
CA ASP A 109 16.94 -1.89 -5.93
C ASP A 109 16.36 -0.47 -5.76
N TYR A 110 15.08 -0.32 -6.09
CA TYR A 110 14.31 0.90 -5.89
C TYR A 110 13.25 0.69 -4.82
N VAL A 111 13.13 1.64 -3.90
CA VAL A 111 12.19 1.55 -2.77
C VAL A 111 10.80 1.99 -3.20
N CYS A 112 9.79 1.18 -2.90
CA CYS A 112 8.40 1.57 -3.07
C CYS A 112 7.85 2.28 -1.82
N THR A 113 6.99 3.27 -2.03
CA THR A 113 6.34 4.04 -0.96
C THR A 113 4.94 3.50 -0.68
N GLY A 114 4.74 2.89 0.49
CA GLY A 114 3.42 2.42 0.90
C GLY A 114 2.44 3.55 1.16
N ARG A 115 1.22 3.43 0.62
CA ARG A 115 0.06 4.29 0.88
C ARG A 115 -1.10 3.45 1.38
N ALA A 116 -1.92 4.03 2.24
CA ALA A 116 -3.10 3.35 2.76
C ALA A 116 -4.32 4.25 2.77
N ASP A 117 -5.48 3.62 2.65
CA ASP A 117 -6.77 4.19 2.98
C ASP A 117 -7.24 3.68 4.36
N GLY A 118 -8.02 4.51 5.07
CA GLY A 118 -8.66 4.13 6.34
C GLY A 118 -7.72 3.50 7.38
N GLU A 119 -8.07 2.30 7.84
CA GLU A 119 -7.32 1.54 8.86
C GLU A 119 -6.00 0.94 8.33
N GLY A 120 -5.72 1.00 7.03
CA GLY A 120 -4.50 0.45 6.41
C GLY A 120 -3.21 1.16 6.82
N GLY A 121 -3.29 2.35 7.45
CA GLY A 121 -2.12 3.14 7.85
C GLY A 121 -1.14 2.40 8.78
N GLN A 122 -1.62 1.49 9.63
CA GLN A 122 -0.73 0.66 10.44
C GLN A 122 -0.03 -0.44 9.63
N ALA A 123 -0.67 -0.97 8.59
CA ALA A 123 -0.06 -1.99 7.73
C ALA A 123 1.08 -1.39 6.89
N VAL A 124 0.94 -0.14 6.41
CA VAL A 124 2.02 0.59 5.71
C VAL A 124 3.29 0.67 6.55
N ARG A 125 3.19 1.00 7.84
CA ARG A 125 4.36 1.17 8.72
C ARG A 125 5.11 -0.14 9.00
N ARG A 126 4.46 -1.27 8.74
CA ARG A 126 4.95 -2.62 9.03
C ARG A 126 5.32 -3.40 7.78
N ALA A 127 5.25 -2.76 6.61
CA ALA A 127 5.57 -3.40 5.36
C ALA A 127 6.51 -2.52 4.53
N LYS A 128 7.43 -3.17 3.82
CA LYS A 128 8.40 -2.52 2.92
C LYS A 128 8.45 -3.32 1.64
N ALA A 129 8.54 -2.63 0.52
CA ALA A 129 8.74 -3.25 -0.78
C ALA A 129 9.87 -2.54 -1.53
N THR A 130 10.65 -3.31 -2.26
CA THR A 130 11.60 -2.85 -3.26
C THR A 130 11.32 -3.55 -4.58
N PHE A 131 11.77 -2.94 -5.67
CA PHE A 131 11.69 -3.55 -6.98
C PHE A 131 12.97 -3.32 -7.78
N ARG A 132 13.21 -4.20 -8.75
CA ARG A 132 14.18 -3.99 -9.84
C ARG A 132 13.46 -4.14 -11.17
N PHE A 133 13.90 -3.36 -12.15
CA PHE A 133 13.35 -3.40 -13.50
C PHE A 133 14.48 -3.59 -14.50
N ASP A 134 14.33 -4.55 -15.40
CA ASP A 134 15.16 -4.71 -16.59
C ASP A 134 14.30 -4.36 -17.82
N ARG A 135 14.66 -3.26 -18.47
CA ARG A 135 13.90 -2.74 -19.61
C ARG A 135 14.01 -3.67 -20.82
N ALA A 136 15.17 -4.26 -21.08
CA ALA A 136 15.42 -5.06 -22.28
C ALA A 136 14.59 -6.35 -22.26
N GLY A 137 14.58 -7.05 -21.12
CA GLY A 137 13.79 -8.28 -20.91
C GLY A 137 12.35 -8.05 -20.45
N GLY A 138 12.00 -6.82 -20.05
CA GLY A 138 10.72 -6.50 -19.41
C GLY A 138 10.58 -7.18 -18.05
N ARG A 139 11.67 -7.55 -17.38
CA ARG A 139 11.64 -8.28 -16.12
C ARG A 139 11.44 -7.31 -14.96
N VAL A 140 10.52 -7.65 -14.05
CA VAL A 140 10.31 -6.98 -12.77
C VAL A 140 10.60 -7.98 -11.67
N ASP A 141 11.53 -7.63 -10.78
CA ASP A 141 11.78 -8.34 -9.53
C ASP A 141 11.14 -7.55 -8.39
N VAL A 142 10.48 -8.24 -7.46
CA VAL A 142 9.85 -7.65 -6.28
C VAL A 142 10.38 -8.35 -5.04
N ASP A 143 10.77 -7.56 -4.06
CA ASP A 143 11.14 -8.00 -2.72
C ASP A 143 10.24 -7.28 -1.72
N GLN A 144 9.54 -8.03 -0.87
CA GLN A 144 8.64 -7.47 0.13
C GLN A 144 8.85 -8.09 1.50
N SER A 145 8.79 -7.26 2.54
CA SER A 145 8.73 -7.70 3.93
C SER A 145 7.51 -7.11 4.61
N TRP A 146 6.87 -7.87 5.49
CA TRP A 146 5.72 -7.39 6.27
C TRP A 146 5.60 -8.11 7.61
N VAL A 147 4.82 -7.52 8.52
CA VAL A 147 4.60 -8.05 9.88
C VAL A 147 3.11 -8.28 10.10
N CYS A 148 2.76 -9.47 10.57
CA CYS A 148 1.41 -9.83 10.97
C CYS A 148 1.31 -9.97 12.49
N GLU A 149 0.36 -9.25 13.10
CA GLU A 149 0.05 -9.24 14.53
C GLU A 149 -1.39 -9.72 14.82
N ASP A 150 -2.11 -10.19 13.80
CA ASP A 150 -3.54 -10.49 13.85
C ASP A 150 -3.88 -11.76 14.66
N GLN A 151 -2.91 -12.65 14.90
CA GLN A 151 -3.08 -13.83 15.75
C GLN A 151 -2.59 -13.61 17.18
N ASP A 152 -1.36 -13.12 17.34
CA ASP A 152 -0.77 -12.75 18.64
C ASP A 152 0.03 -11.45 18.51
N PRO A 153 -0.50 -10.30 18.98
CA PRO A 153 0.22 -9.04 18.94
C PRO A 153 1.51 -9.00 19.78
N ARG A 154 1.70 -9.93 20.73
CA ARG A 154 2.91 -10.01 21.56
C ARG A 154 4.05 -10.74 20.86
N TYR A 155 3.72 -11.65 19.95
CA TYR A 155 4.67 -12.46 19.19
C TYR A 155 4.30 -12.40 17.69
N PRO A 156 4.58 -11.26 17.02
CA PRO A 156 4.26 -11.09 15.62
C PRO A 156 5.02 -12.06 14.72
N ILE A 157 4.46 -12.35 13.55
CA ILE A 157 5.16 -13.11 12.51
C ILE A 157 5.69 -12.13 11.47
N TYR A 158 7.00 -12.19 11.25
CA TYR A 158 7.72 -11.44 10.23
C TYR A 158 7.83 -12.28 8.97
N PHE A 159 7.34 -11.74 7.86
CA PHE A 159 7.43 -12.36 6.55
C PHE A 159 8.42 -11.62 5.67
N LYS A 160 9.11 -12.38 4.82
CA LYS A 160 9.85 -11.88 3.66
C LYS A 160 9.54 -12.75 2.46
N ALA A 161 9.33 -12.13 1.31
CA ALA A 161 9.15 -12.84 0.06
C ALA A 161 9.81 -12.11 -1.10
N SER A 162 10.27 -12.87 -2.07
CA SER A 162 10.81 -12.38 -3.34
C SER A 162 10.15 -13.10 -4.51
N GLY A 163 10.10 -12.46 -5.67
CA GLY A 163 9.65 -13.06 -6.91
C GLY A 163 9.88 -12.19 -8.12
N SER A 164 9.71 -12.81 -9.29
CA SER A 164 10.01 -12.17 -10.58
C SER A 164 8.93 -12.47 -11.60
N GLY A 165 8.70 -11.55 -12.54
CA GLY A 165 7.86 -11.77 -13.70
C GLY A 165 8.24 -10.87 -14.87
N ASN A 166 7.74 -11.18 -16.07
CA ASN A 166 7.99 -10.39 -17.26
C ASN A 166 6.72 -9.66 -17.69
N VAL A 167 6.81 -8.34 -17.85
CA VAL A 167 5.76 -7.50 -18.42
C VAL A 167 6.03 -7.28 -19.91
N SER A 168 4.99 -7.43 -20.72
CA SER A 168 5.04 -7.06 -22.14
C SER A 168 4.56 -5.63 -22.32
N LEU A 169 5.48 -4.70 -22.58
CA LEU A 169 5.17 -3.29 -22.81
C LEU A 169 5.04 -3.02 -24.31
N SER A 170 3.95 -2.37 -24.71
CA SER A 170 3.75 -1.89 -26.08
C SER A 170 4.18 -0.43 -26.15
N CYS A 171 5.24 -0.14 -26.90
CA CYS A 171 5.87 1.17 -26.86
C CYS A 171 5.98 1.83 -28.22
N ASN A 172 5.99 3.15 -28.22
CA ASN A 172 6.12 3.99 -29.39
C ASN A 172 7.34 4.90 -29.24
N GLU A 173 8.08 5.06 -30.33
CA GLU A 173 9.24 5.95 -30.41
C GLU A 173 8.87 7.15 -31.30
N THR A 174 9.11 8.35 -30.80
CA THR A 174 8.93 9.59 -31.55
C THR A 174 10.25 10.33 -31.62
N LYS A 175 10.74 10.51 -32.85
CA LYS A 175 11.97 11.22 -33.17
C LYS A 175 11.66 12.53 -33.87
N TRP A 176 12.31 13.59 -33.44
CA TRP A 176 12.25 14.90 -34.07
C TRP A 176 13.64 15.52 -34.14
N GLN A 177 13.92 16.22 -35.24
CA GLN A 177 15.20 16.88 -35.47
C GLN A 177 15.00 18.17 -36.25
N ASN A 178 15.71 19.21 -35.84
CA ASN A 178 15.69 20.53 -36.49
C ASN A 178 16.82 20.62 -37.52
N ALA A 179 16.47 20.54 -38.80
CA ALA A 179 17.43 20.66 -39.90
C ALA A 179 18.05 22.07 -40.02
N ASN A 180 17.35 23.11 -39.56
CA ASN A 180 17.78 24.51 -39.64
C ASN A 180 18.14 25.06 -38.24
N TRP A 181 18.79 24.22 -37.43
CA TRP A 181 19.11 24.56 -36.05
C TRP A 181 20.04 25.78 -35.94
N THR A 182 19.72 26.64 -34.98
CA THR A 182 20.56 27.77 -34.57
C THR A 182 20.81 27.72 -33.06
N SER A 183 21.91 28.32 -32.61
CA SER A 183 22.29 28.32 -31.19
C SER A 183 21.16 28.86 -30.31
N GLY A 184 20.82 28.11 -29.26
CA GLY A 184 19.70 28.39 -28.35
C GLY A 184 18.41 27.61 -28.64
N GLN A 185 18.36 26.84 -29.73
CA GLN A 185 17.23 25.95 -30.04
C GLN A 185 17.50 24.51 -29.61
N ILE A 186 16.46 23.68 -29.55
CA ILE A 186 16.65 22.21 -29.44
C ILE A 186 17.05 21.68 -30.83
N TYR A 187 18.10 20.86 -30.85
CA TYR A 187 18.59 20.21 -32.06
C TYR A 187 17.76 18.98 -32.40
N SER A 188 17.55 18.08 -31.45
CA SER A 188 16.71 16.90 -31.64
C SER A 188 16.13 16.38 -30.33
N THR A 189 15.08 15.58 -30.46
CA THR A 189 14.47 14.83 -29.37
C THR A 189 14.19 13.41 -29.83
N ASP A 190 14.42 12.46 -28.94
CA ASP A 190 14.00 11.07 -29.07
C ASP A 190 13.22 10.71 -27.80
N THR A 191 11.95 10.36 -27.96
CA THR A 191 11.07 10.02 -26.84
C THR A 191 10.50 8.64 -27.06
N PHE A 192 10.60 7.82 -26.03
CA PHE A 192 10.12 6.44 -26.05
C PHE A 192 9.08 6.28 -24.94
N GLU A 193 7.85 5.94 -25.29
CA GLU A 193 6.74 5.88 -24.34
C GLU A 193 5.95 4.59 -24.50
N CYS A 194 5.71 3.89 -23.39
CA CYS A 194 4.96 2.64 -23.37
C CYS A 194 3.52 2.84 -22.91
N ALA A 195 2.60 2.11 -23.51
CA ALA A 195 1.26 1.93 -22.96
C ALA A 195 1.35 1.22 -21.60
N LYS A 196 0.42 1.57 -20.71
CA LYS A 196 0.32 0.95 -19.39
C LYS A 196 0.02 -0.54 -19.50
N ALA A 197 0.63 -1.34 -18.64
CA ALA A 197 0.42 -2.78 -18.55
C ALA A 197 0.23 -3.23 -17.09
N ASN A 198 -0.27 -4.46 -16.92
CA ASN A 198 -0.41 -5.09 -15.61
C ASN A 198 0.40 -6.39 -15.58
N LEU A 199 0.84 -6.80 -14.39
CA LEU A 199 1.59 -8.03 -14.17
C LEU A 199 1.17 -8.68 -12.85
N THR A 200 1.10 -10.00 -12.84
CA THR A 200 0.90 -10.80 -11.62
C THR A 200 2.16 -11.61 -11.36
N ILE A 201 2.74 -11.47 -10.17
CA ILE A 201 3.97 -12.17 -9.77
C ILE A 201 3.65 -13.12 -8.62
N LYS A 202 3.99 -14.40 -8.80
CA LYS A 202 3.97 -15.38 -7.71
C LYS A 202 5.30 -15.31 -6.94
N PRO A 203 5.30 -15.43 -5.61
CA PRO A 203 6.54 -15.54 -4.85
C PRO A 203 7.31 -16.79 -5.27
N SER A 204 8.60 -16.63 -5.54
CA SER A 204 9.54 -17.74 -5.72
C SER A 204 10.11 -18.20 -4.39
N GLU A 205 10.26 -17.26 -3.45
CA GLU A 205 10.76 -17.53 -2.10
C GLU A 205 9.85 -16.83 -1.09
N ILE A 206 9.56 -17.53 0.01
CA ILE A 206 8.85 -16.97 1.17
C ILE A 206 9.48 -17.54 2.44
N SER A 207 9.68 -16.68 3.43
CA SER A 207 10.14 -17.06 4.76
C SER A 207 9.30 -16.36 5.83
N ALA A 208 9.14 -17.04 6.96
CA ALA A 208 8.41 -16.55 8.12
C ALA A 208 9.23 -16.80 9.40
N THR A 209 9.31 -15.80 10.27
CA THR A 209 10.01 -15.88 11.56
C THR A 209 9.15 -15.24 12.65
N THR A 210 9.17 -15.80 13.87
CA THR A 210 8.48 -15.27 15.05
C THR A 210 9.44 -14.59 16.00
#